data_AF-A0A8D0FSL6-F1
#
_entry.id   AF-A0A8D0FSL6-F1
#
_cell.length_a   1.000
_cell.length_b   1.000
_cell.length_c   1.000
_cell.angle_alpha   90.00
_cell.angle_beta   90.00
_cell.angle_gamma   90.00
#
_symmetry.space_group_name_H-M   'P 1'
#
loop_
_entity.id
_entity.type
_entity.pdbx_description
1 polymer ?
#
loop_
_entity_poly.entity_id
_entity_poly.type
_entity_poly.pdbx_seq_one_letter_code
_entity_poly.pdbx_strand_id
1 'polypeptide(L)'
;MSCARLDEVRHKEIPKVAEPLEEGDAKMFYAVATKNGVQYRVGDGVYLLPEAFSFSMKPASPAKRPKKEAVDEELHPEHYRKYSEYIKGSNLDAPDPYRVGRIKEIFCNIRSNGKPNEADIKLRICKFYRPENTHKSMKASYHADINLLYWSDEETTVDFRAVQGRCTVVYGEDLTESIQDYSAGGLDRFYFLEAYNAKTKSFEDPPNHARSSGNKGKGKGKGKGKSSVSCEQSEQEPPELKVPKLRTLDVFSGCGGLSEGFHQAGVSETLWAIEMWEPAAQAFRLNNPGTTVFTEDCNVLLKLVMSGEKTNSLGQKLPQKGDVEMLCGGPPCQGFSGMNRFNSRTYSKFKNSLVVSFLSYCDYYRPRFFLLENVRNFVSFKRSMVLKLTLRCLVRMGYQCTFGVLQAGQYGVAQTRRRAIVLAAAPGEKLPMFPEPLHVFAPRACQLSVVVDDKKFVSNITRTYSGPFRTITVRDTMSDLPEVRNGASALEISYNGEPQSWFQRQIRGSQYQPILRDHICKVRMPRSGWGG
;
A
#
# COMPACT_ATOMS: atom_id res chain seq x y z
N MET A 1 16.90 -2.57 31.34
CA MET A 1 16.14 -2.21 30.12
C MET A 1 16.21 -3.28 29.02
N SER A 2 17.37 -3.88 28.70
CA SER A 2 17.47 -4.92 27.64
C SER A 2 16.62 -6.18 27.93
N CYS A 3 16.74 -6.77 29.13
CA CYS A 3 15.97 -7.97 29.51
C CYS A 3 14.45 -7.74 29.46
N ALA A 4 13.96 -6.64 30.07
CA ALA A 4 12.55 -6.27 30.03
C ALA A 4 11.99 -6.18 28.60
N ARG A 5 12.74 -5.54 27.68
CA ARG A 5 12.35 -5.46 26.27
C ARG A 5 12.34 -6.83 25.59
N LEU A 6 13.28 -7.72 25.90
CA LEU A 6 13.29 -9.08 25.34
C LEU A 6 12.10 -9.90 25.86
N ASP A 7 11.75 -9.76 27.13
CA ASP A 7 10.62 -10.47 27.73
C ASP A 7 9.28 -9.94 27.18
N GLU A 8 9.14 -8.62 27.00
CA GLU A 8 8.00 -8.01 26.32
C GLU A 8 7.82 -8.54 24.89
N VAL A 9 8.91 -8.62 24.11
CA VAL A 9 8.87 -9.15 22.74
C VAL A 9 8.45 -10.62 22.75
N ARG A 10 9.04 -11.45 23.60
CA ARG A 10 8.66 -12.87 23.73
C ARG A 10 7.20 -13.02 24.10
N HIS A 11 6.73 -12.28 25.11
CA HIS A 11 5.32 -12.33 25.53
C HIS A 11 4.35 -11.85 24.46
N LYS A 12 4.76 -10.91 23.61
CA LYS A 12 3.96 -10.39 22.51
C LYS A 12 3.86 -11.38 21.34
N GLU A 13 4.93 -12.11 21.04
CA GLU A 13 5.00 -13.06 19.92
C GLU A 13 4.32 -14.41 20.20
N ILE A 14 4.33 -14.86 21.46
CA ILE A 14 3.74 -16.15 21.85
C ILE A 14 2.21 -16.11 21.67
N PRO A 15 1.64 -17.02 20.84
CA PRO A 15 0.20 -17.17 20.75
C PRO A 15 -0.40 -17.63 22.08
N LYS A 16 -1.49 -16.99 22.52
CA LYS A 16 -2.18 -17.31 23.77
C LYS A 16 -3.68 -17.30 23.57
N VAL A 17 -4.39 -18.11 24.34
CA VAL A 17 -5.86 -18.10 24.43
C VAL A 17 -6.31 -17.40 25.71
N ALA A 18 -7.50 -16.83 25.68
CA ALA A 18 -8.15 -16.18 26.82
C ALA A 18 -9.67 -16.38 26.74
N GLU A 19 -10.38 -16.13 27.84
CA GLU A 19 -11.85 -16.21 27.92
C GLU A 19 -12.39 -17.59 27.49
N PRO A 20 -12.19 -18.66 28.30
CA PRO A 20 -12.73 -19.97 28.02
C PRO A 20 -14.27 -19.93 27.95
N LEU A 21 -14.86 -20.63 26.97
CA LEU A 21 -16.31 -20.66 26.75
C LEU A 21 -16.93 -21.98 27.23
N GLU A 22 -16.69 -23.06 26.50
CA GLU A 22 -17.27 -24.38 26.76
C GLU A 22 -16.20 -25.47 26.60
N GLU A 23 -16.33 -26.53 27.40
CA GLU A 23 -15.55 -27.75 27.26
C GLU A 23 -16.40 -28.79 26.52
N GLY A 24 -15.95 -29.22 25.35
CA GLY A 24 -16.56 -30.31 24.58
C GLY A 24 -15.72 -31.59 24.65
N ASP A 25 -16.27 -32.68 24.12
CA ASP A 25 -15.57 -33.98 24.08
C ASP A 25 -14.23 -33.84 23.33
N ALA A 26 -13.14 -33.80 24.09
CA ALA A 26 -11.75 -33.63 23.68
C ALA A 26 -11.30 -32.22 23.19
N LYS A 27 -12.13 -31.18 23.34
CA LYS A 27 -11.77 -29.79 22.93
C LYS A 27 -12.17 -28.75 23.96
N MET A 28 -11.30 -27.78 24.18
CA MET A 28 -11.61 -26.57 24.97
C MET A 28 -11.80 -25.38 24.01
N PHE A 29 -12.95 -24.71 24.09
CA PHE A 29 -13.27 -23.54 23.27
C PHE A 29 -12.98 -22.24 24.01
N TYR A 30 -12.60 -21.22 23.25
CA TYR A 30 -12.21 -19.89 23.75
C TYR A 30 -12.91 -18.79 22.95
N ALA A 31 -13.20 -17.66 23.58
CA ALA A 31 -13.74 -16.50 22.90
C ALA A 31 -12.62 -15.67 22.23
N VAL A 32 -11.40 -15.71 22.79
CA VAL A 32 -10.29 -14.84 22.38
C VAL A 32 -8.98 -15.60 22.23
N ALA A 33 -8.22 -15.26 21.19
CA ALA A 33 -6.80 -15.58 21.08
C ALA A 33 -5.98 -14.32 20.78
N THR A 34 -4.73 -14.27 21.24
CA THR A 34 -3.81 -13.15 21.02
C THR A 34 -2.53 -13.63 20.37
N LYS A 35 -2.07 -12.92 19.34
CA LYS A 35 -0.78 -13.16 18.66
C LYS A 35 -0.20 -11.84 18.19
N ASN A 36 1.12 -11.66 18.36
CA ASN A 36 1.85 -10.44 17.97
C ASN A 36 1.25 -9.15 18.58
N GLY A 37 0.62 -9.27 19.75
CA GLY A 37 -0.11 -8.18 20.43
C GLY A 37 -1.44 -7.78 19.77
N VAL A 38 -1.94 -8.58 18.81
CA VAL A 38 -3.27 -8.42 18.21
C VAL A 38 -4.22 -9.43 18.83
N GLN A 39 -5.39 -8.98 19.29
CA GLN A 39 -6.46 -9.82 19.79
C GLN A 39 -7.39 -10.23 18.64
N TYR A 40 -7.80 -11.49 18.65
CA TYR A 40 -8.68 -12.13 17.69
C TYR A 40 -9.86 -12.73 18.43
N ARG A 41 -11.07 -12.30 18.10
CA ARG A 41 -12.32 -12.78 18.71
C ARG A 41 -13.11 -13.64 17.72
N VAL A 42 -14.00 -14.48 18.24
CA VAL A 42 -14.99 -15.17 17.39
C VAL A 42 -15.82 -14.12 16.65
N GLY A 43 -15.95 -14.27 15.33
CA GLY A 43 -16.57 -13.30 14.43
C GLY A 43 -15.60 -12.40 13.68
N ASP A 44 -14.34 -12.28 14.12
CA ASP A 44 -13.33 -11.46 13.43
C ASP A 44 -12.95 -12.04 12.07
N GLY A 45 -12.54 -11.18 11.15
CA GLY A 45 -11.87 -11.57 9.92
C GLY A 45 -10.39 -11.85 10.15
N VAL A 46 -9.85 -12.86 9.47
CA VAL A 46 -8.42 -13.22 9.53
C VAL A 46 -7.81 -13.36 8.14
N TYR A 47 -6.55 -12.92 8.03
CA TYR A 47 -5.71 -13.18 6.87
C TYR A 47 -4.93 -14.48 7.02
N LEU A 48 -4.90 -15.25 5.94
CA LEU A 48 -4.17 -16.50 5.83
C LEU A 48 -3.41 -16.54 4.51
N LEU A 49 -2.30 -17.28 4.48
CA LEU A 49 -1.54 -17.49 3.25
C LEU A 49 -2.37 -18.28 2.22
N PRO A 50 -2.11 -18.11 0.91
CA PRO A 50 -2.84 -18.80 -0.17
C PRO A 50 -2.94 -20.32 -0.01
N GLU A 51 -1.95 -20.94 0.61
CA GLU A 51 -1.82 -22.39 0.83
C GLU A 51 -2.61 -22.89 2.05
N ALA A 52 -3.13 -22.00 2.89
CA ALA A 52 -3.82 -22.38 4.13
C ALA A 52 -5.09 -23.21 3.86
N PHE A 53 -5.79 -22.93 2.76
CA PHE A 53 -6.89 -23.76 2.28
C PHE A 53 -7.14 -23.57 0.78
N SER A 54 -7.77 -24.56 0.18
CA SER A 54 -8.32 -24.50 -1.17
C SER A 54 -9.84 -24.30 -1.15
N PHE A 55 -10.36 -23.75 -2.24
CA PHE A 55 -11.79 -23.63 -2.49
C PHE A 55 -12.34 -24.91 -3.11
N SER A 56 -13.62 -25.21 -2.85
CA SER A 56 -14.29 -26.36 -3.49
C SER A 56 -14.41 -26.19 -5.01
N MET A 57 -14.46 -24.93 -5.46
CA MET A 57 -14.38 -24.60 -6.88
C MET A 57 -12.96 -24.84 -7.41
N LYS A 58 -12.82 -25.82 -8.32
CA LYS A 58 -11.56 -26.06 -9.00
C LYS A 58 -11.35 -24.99 -10.09
N PRO A 59 -10.22 -24.26 -10.09
CA PRO A 59 -9.91 -23.36 -11.19
C PRO A 59 -9.82 -24.17 -12.49
N ALA A 60 -10.39 -23.63 -13.57
CA ALA A 60 -10.19 -24.24 -14.89
C ALA A 60 -8.70 -24.26 -15.19
N SER A 61 -8.16 -25.43 -15.55
CA SER A 61 -6.79 -25.52 -16.04
C SER A 61 -6.63 -24.53 -17.20
N PRO A 62 -5.51 -23.77 -17.28
CA PRO A 62 -5.27 -22.90 -18.42
C PRO A 62 -5.47 -23.73 -19.70
N ALA A 63 -6.24 -23.22 -20.66
CA ALA A 63 -6.43 -23.92 -21.92
C ALA A 63 -5.05 -24.29 -22.47
N LYS A 64 -4.89 -25.52 -22.99
CA LYS A 64 -3.64 -25.94 -23.63
C LYS A 64 -3.21 -24.81 -24.56
N ARG A 65 -2.02 -24.24 -24.36
CA ARG A 65 -1.49 -23.20 -25.25
C ARG A 65 -1.65 -23.73 -26.68
N PRO A 66 -2.20 -22.94 -27.62
CA PRO A 66 -2.30 -23.39 -28.99
C PRO A 66 -0.93 -23.91 -29.42
N LYS A 67 -0.88 -25.08 -30.07
CA LYS A 67 0.37 -25.57 -30.67
C LYS A 67 0.89 -24.42 -31.53
N LYS A 68 2.10 -23.94 -31.25
CA LYS A 68 2.70 -22.86 -32.04
C LYS A 68 2.71 -23.32 -33.48
N GLU A 69 1.97 -22.61 -34.31
CA GLU A 69 2.15 -22.73 -35.75
C GLU A 69 3.57 -22.30 -36.08
N ALA A 70 4.19 -22.98 -37.05
CA ALA A 70 5.52 -22.61 -37.51
C ALA A 70 5.46 -21.15 -38.00
N VAL A 71 6.32 -20.31 -37.45
CA VAL A 71 6.41 -18.91 -37.86
C VAL A 71 7.31 -18.86 -39.08
N ASP A 72 6.86 -18.18 -40.14
CA ASP A 72 7.69 -17.87 -41.29
C ASP A 72 8.86 -16.97 -40.86
N GLU A 73 10.05 -17.55 -40.78
CA GLU A 73 11.27 -16.85 -40.36
C GLU A 73 11.84 -15.93 -41.46
N GLU A 74 11.40 -16.07 -42.72
CA GLU A 74 11.75 -15.12 -43.78
C GLU A 74 10.95 -13.82 -43.60
N LEU A 75 9.66 -13.93 -43.29
CA LEU A 75 8.81 -12.77 -42.96
C LEU A 75 9.12 -12.18 -41.57
N HIS A 76 9.55 -13.02 -40.63
CA HIS A 76 9.84 -12.63 -39.25
C HIS A 76 11.26 -13.04 -38.82
N PRO A 77 12.31 -12.46 -39.41
CA PRO A 77 13.70 -12.88 -39.22
C PRO A 77 14.23 -12.65 -37.80
N GLU A 78 13.52 -11.88 -36.98
CA GLU A 78 13.87 -11.63 -35.58
C GLU A 78 13.01 -12.43 -34.59
N HIS A 79 12.12 -13.31 -35.08
CA HIS A 79 11.25 -14.12 -34.22
C HIS A 79 12.04 -15.09 -33.35
N TYR A 80 13.14 -15.66 -33.85
CA TYR A 80 14.01 -16.59 -33.11
C TYR A 80 14.53 -16.00 -31.78
N ARG A 81 14.67 -14.66 -31.68
CA ARG A 81 15.09 -13.98 -30.44
C ARG A 81 14.09 -14.14 -29.29
N LYS A 82 12.86 -14.57 -29.57
CA LYS A 82 11.79 -14.82 -28.58
C LYS A 82 11.73 -16.27 -28.10
N TYR A 83 12.86 -16.99 -28.11
CA TYR A 83 12.95 -18.42 -27.75
C TYR A 83 12.29 -18.78 -26.40
N SER A 84 12.24 -17.85 -25.44
CA SER A 84 11.39 -17.98 -24.24
C SER A 84 10.19 -17.03 -24.27
N GLU A 85 8.98 -17.55 -24.07
CA GLU A 85 7.77 -16.74 -23.81
C GLU A 85 7.81 -15.99 -22.46
N TYR A 86 8.84 -16.25 -21.65
CA TYR A 86 9.03 -15.56 -20.39
C TYR A 86 9.39 -14.10 -20.61
N ILE A 87 8.38 -13.23 -20.53
CA ILE A 87 8.57 -11.79 -20.42
C ILE A 87 9.10 -11.51 -19.02
N LYS A 88 10.40 -11.17 -18.92
CA LYS A 88 11.03 -10.79 -17.65
C LYS A 88 10.23 -9.67 -16.99
N GLY A 89 9.72 -9.92 -15.77
CA GLY A 89 8.96 -8.94 -15.00
C GLY A 89 7.45 -8.92 -15.30
N SER A 90 6.91 -9.97 -15.93
CA SER A 90 5.46 -10.16 -16.05
C SER A 90 4.78 -10.32 -14.68
N ASN A 91 3.55 -9.84 -14.55
CA ASN A 91 2.71 -10.02 -13.35
C ASN A 91 2.23 -11.47 -13.19
N LEU A 92 2.49 -12.36 -14.16
CA LEU A 92 2.17 -13.79 -14.06
C LEU A 92 2.84 -14.47 -12.84
N ASP A 93 3.96 -13.92 -12.38
CA ASP A 93 4.69 -14.45 -11.22
C ASP A 93 4.22 -13.83 -9.88
N ALA A 94 3.22 -12.93 -9.89
CA ALA A 94 2.69 -12.34 -8.67
C ALA A 94 1.93 -13.41 -7.84
N PRO A 95 2.15 -13.48 -6.52
CA PRO A 95 1.46 -14.45 -5.67
C PRO A 95 -0.02 -14.10 -5.53
N ASP A 96 -0.83 -15.08 -5.12
CA ASP A 96 -2.22 -14.85 -4.73
C ASP A 96 -2.29 -13.92 -3.51
N PRO A 97 -3.29 -13.02 -3.42
CA PRO A 97 -3.56 -12.25 -2.20
C PRO A 97 -3.98 -13.17 -1.05
N TYR A 98 -3.99 -12.64 0.17
CA TYR A 98 -4.38 -13.41 1.35
C TYR A 98 -5.75 -14.06 1.16
N ARG A 99 -5.87 -15.30 1.63
CA ARG A 99 -7.15 -15.92 1.92
C ARG A 99 -7.77 -15.17 3.10
N VAL A 100 -9.07 -14.93 3.01
CA VAL A 100 -9.84 -14.27 4.08
C VAL A 100 -10.84 -15.28 4.62
N GLY A 101 -10.95 -15.36 5.95
CA GLY A 101 -11.95 -16.17 6.61
C GLY A 101 -12.51 -15.47 7.84
N ARG A 102 -13.73 -15.82 8.24
CA ARG A 102 -14.33 -15.39 9.51
C ARG A 102 -14.11 -16.45 10.57
N ILE A 103 -13.64 -16.07 11.75
CA ILE A 103 -13.48 -17.00 12.88
C ILE A 103 -14.86 -17.45 13.35
N LYS A 104 -15.12 -18.76 13.29
CA LYS A 104 -16.32 -19.38 13.84
C LYS A 104 -16.07 -19.95 15.24
N GLU A 105 -14.93 -20.61 15.44
CA GLU A 105 -14.53 -21.20 16.72
C GLU A 105 -13.02 -21.05 16.93
N ILE A 106 -12.62 -20.80 18.17
CA ILE A 106 -11.22 -20.88 18.62
C ILE A 106 -11.16 -22.04 19.61
N PHE A 107 -10.28 -23.02 19.38
CA PHE A 107 -10.20 -24.18 20.26
C PHE A 107 -8.79 -24.75 20.38
N CYS A 108 -8.57 -25.45 21.49
CA CYS A 108 -7.39 -26.29 21.72
C CYS A 108 -7.83 -27.74 21.95
N ASN A 109 -7.06 -28.70 21.46
CA ASN A 109 -7.29 -30.11 21.78
C ASN A 109 -6.90 -30.39 23.23
N ILE A 110 -7.70 -31.20 23.94
CA ILE A 110 -7.42 -31.64 25.31
C ILE A 110 -6.38 -32.78 25.24
N ARG A 111 -5.31 -32.66 26.03
CA ARG A 111 -4.25 -33.68 26.13
C ARG A 111 -4.74 -34.87 26.96
N SER A 112 -4.00 -35.98 26.90
CA SER A 112 -4.28 -37.19 27.70
C SER A 112 -4.32 -36.94 29.21
N ASN A 113 -3.74 -35.84 29.70
CA ASN A 113 -3.78 -35.43 31.10
C ASN A 113 -4.99 -34.55 31.47
N GLY A 114 -5.98 -34.42 30.57
CA GLY A 114 -7.19 -33.62 30.79
C GLY A 114 -7.00 -32.10 30.65
N LYS A 115 -5.80 -31.60 30.33
CA LYS A 115 -5.54 -30.16 30.17
C LYS A 115 -5.52 -29.74 28.69
N PRO A 116 -6.00 -28.53 28.34
CA PRO A 116 -5.95 -28.02 26.97
C PRO A 116 -4.49 -27.82 26.50
N ASN A 117 -4.23 -28.15 25.24
CA ASN A 117 -2.94 -27.90 24.60
C ASN A 117 -2.84 -26.46 24.07
N GLU A 118 -2.60 -25.49 24.95
CA GLU A 118 -2.48 -24.07 24.57
C GLU A 118 -1.32 -23.75 23.60
N ALA A 119 -0.42 -24.70 23.35
CA ALA A 119 0.64 -24.55 22.35
C ALA A 119 0.17 -24.81 20.90
N ASP A 120 -0.98 -25.46 20.73
CA ASP A 120 -1.60 -25.85 19.44
C ASP A 120 -3.03 -25.28 19.36
N ILE A 121 -3.11 -23.96 19.18
CA ILE A 121 -4.37 -23.23 19.05
C ILE A 121 -4.87 -23.36 17.62
N LYS A 122 -6.12 -23.77 17.44
CA LYS A 122 -6.75 -23.94 16.13
C LYS A 122 -7.95 -23.02 15.96
N LEU A 123 -8.16 -22.60 14.73
CA LEU A 123 -9.31 -21.80 14.32
C LEU A 123 -10.16 -22.62 13.35
N ARG A 124 -11.46 -22.74 13.63
CA ARG A 124 -12.45 -23.07 12.60
C ARG A 124 -12.91 -21.77 11.97
N ILE A 125 -12.84 -21.68 10.66
CA ILE A 125 -13.19 -20.47 9.92
C ILE A 125 -14.20 -20.77 8.81
N CYS A 126 -15.08 -19.81 8.52
CA CYS A 126 -15.86 -19.76 7.28
C CYS A 126 -15.04 -19.05 6.20
N LYS A 127 -14.97 -19.63 4.99
CA LYS A 127 -14.17 -19.09 3.89
C LYS A 127 -14.89 -17.91 3.24
N PHE A 128 -14.15 -16.87 2.87
CA PHE A 128 -14.63 -15.87 1.92
C PHE A 128 -14.05 -16.13 0.54
N TYR A 129 -14.90 -15.97 -0.48
CA TYR A 129 -14.49 -15.98 -1.88
C TYR A 129 -14.21 -14.55 -2.34
N ARG A 130 -13.09 -14.33 -3.04
CA ARG A 130 -12.93 -13.13 -3.88
C ARG A 130 -13.65 -13.34 -5.21
N PRO A 131 -13.99 -12.27 -5.95
CA PRO A 131 -14.56 -12.41 -7.29
C PRO A 131 -13.77 -13.35 -8.20
N GLU A 132 -12.44 -13.25 -8.20
CA GLU A 132 -11.53 -14.10 -8.97
C GLU A 132 -11.46 -15.56 -8.50
N ASN A 133 -11.94 -15.87 -7.29
CA ASN A 133 -11.99 -17.23 -6.77
C ASN A 133 -13.27 -17.98 -7.18
N THR A 134 -14.25 -17.29 -7.76
CA THR A 134 -15.49 -17.90 -8.24
C THR A 134 -15.32 -18.54 -9.62
N HIS A 135 -16.36 -19.21 -10.12
CA HIS A 135 -16.43 -19.71 -11.50
C HIS A 135 -16.20 -18.66 -12.59
N LYS A 136 -16.39 -17.36 -12.28
CA LYS A 136 -16.12 -16.25 -13.22
C LYS A 136 -14.62 -15.95 -13.37
N SER A 137 -13.77 -16.45 -12.47
CA SER A 137 -12.30 -16.32 -12.49
C SER A 137 -11.85 -14.85 -12.63
N MET A 138 -10.64 -14.61 -13.15
CA MET A 138 -9.99 -13.29 -13.21
C MET A 138 -10.85 -12.19 -13.85
N LYS A 139 -11.76 -12.53 -14.79
CA LYS A 139 -12.65 -11.55 -15.43
C LYS A 139 -13.59 -10.88 -14.43
N ALA A 140 -13.96 -11.56 -13.35
CA ALA A 140 -14.80 -11.00 -12.29
C ALA A 140 -14.11 -9.84 -11.55
N SER A 141 -12.77 -9.88 -11.48
CA SER A 141 -11.99 -8.87 -10.75
C SER A 141 -11.86 -7.53 -11.49
N TYR A 142 -12.14 -7.48 -12.80
CA TYR A 142 -11.90 -6.29 -13.63
C TYR A 142 -12.74 -5.09 -13.22
N HIS A 143 -13.99 -5.33 -12.82
CA HIS A 143 -14.94 -4.28 -12.45
C HIS A 143 -15.23 -4.22 -10.95
N ALA A 144 -15.02 -5.33 -10.24
CA ALA A 144 -15.26 -5.42 -8.81
C ALA A 144 -14.33 -4.52 -7.99
N ASP A 145 -14.79 -4.10 -6.82
CA ASP A 145 -13.94 -3.44 -5.83
C ASP A 145 -12.86 -4.40 -5.32
N ILE A 146 -11.68 -3.86 -5.03
CA ILE A 146 -10.54 -4.67 -4.57
C ILE A 146 -10.78 -5.31 -3.19
N ASN A 147 -11.73 -4.78 -2.42
CA ASN A 147 -12.13 -5.24 -1.10
C ASN A 147 -13.52 -5.90 -1.05
N LEU A 148 -14.11 -6.21 -2.21
CA LEU A 148 -15.34 -7.01 -2.31
C LEU A 148 -15.04 -8.49 -2.06
N LEU A 149 -15.86 -9.13 -1.23
CA LEU A 149 -15.86 -10.55 -0.95
C LEU A 149 -17.27 -11.15 -1.16
N TYR A 150 -17.32 -12.48 -1.17
CA TYR A 150 -18.55 -13.27 -1.15
C TYR A 150 -18.53 -14.21 0.05
N TRP A 151 -19.63 -14.23 0.80
CA TRP A 151 -19.82 -15.16 1.91
C TRP A 151 -19.85 -16.61 1.40
N SER A 152 -19.37 -17.57 2.20
CA SER A 152 -19.55 -18.99 1.93
C SER A 152 -19.68 -19.77 3.23
N ASP A 153 -20.57 -20.77 3.22
CA ASP A 153 -20.71 -21.72 4.33
C ASP A 153 -19.64 -22.83 4.28
N GLU A 154 -18.67 -22.75 3.37
CA GLU A 154 -17.51 -23.62 3.40
C GLU A 154 -16.64 -23.32 4.63
N GLU A 155 -16.39 -24.36 5.42
CA GLU A 155 -15.54 -24.27 6.61
C GLU A 155 -14.18 -24.94 6.39
N THR A 156 -13.19 -24.49 7.15
CA THR A 156 -11.90 -25.18 7.28
C THR A 156 -11.31 -24.95 8.67
N THR A 157 -10.42 -25.84 9.09
CA THR A 157 -9.65 -25.68 10.33
C THR A 157 -8.20 -25.33 9.98
N VAL A 158 -7.67 -24.28 10.60
CA VAL A 158 -6.29 -23.81 10.41
C VAL A 158 -5.59 -23.65 11.76
N ASP A 159 -4.26 -23.78 11.77
CA ASP A 159 -3.43 -23.44 12.92
C ASP A 159 -3.43 -21.91 13.11
N PHE A 160 -3.61 -21.43 14.33
CA PHE A 160 -3.56 -20.00 14.65
C PHE A 160 -2.19 -19.38 14.33
N ARG A 161 -1.12 -20.17 14.34
CA ARG A 161 0.21 -19.75 13.88
C ARG A 161 0.22 -19.36 12.40
N ALA A 162 -0.68 -19.90 11.57
CA ALA A 162 -0.78 -19.56 10.16
C ALA A 162 -1.44 -18.18 9.91
N VAL A 163 -2.11 -17.59 10.91
CA VAL A 163 -2.77 -16.28 10.80
C VAL A 163 -1.73 -15.18 10.59
N GLN A 164 -1.91 -14.38 9.53
CA GLN A 164 -1.01 -13.30 9.14
C GLN A 164 -1.43 -11.94 9.71
N GLY A 165 -2.70 -11.78 10.08
CA GLY A 165 -3.25 -10.53 10.59
C GLY A 165 -4.76 -10.60 10.77
N ARG A 166 -5.32 -9.60 11.44
CA ARG A 166 -6.78 -9.40 11.58
C ARG A 166 -7.27 -8.46 10.47
N CYS A 167 -8.49 -8.68 9.99
CA CYS A 167 -9.18 -7.79 9.08
C CYS A 167 -10.66 -7.67 9.48
N THR A 168 -11.31 -6.60 9.00
CA THR A 168 -12.73 -6.36 9.26
C THR A 168 -13.52 -6.76 8.02
N VAL A 169 -14.51 -7.64 8.17
CA VAL A 169 -15.36 -8.10 7.07
C VAL A 169 -16.82 -7.95 7.47
N VAL A 170 -17.50 -6.96 6.89
CA VAL A 170 -18.88 -6.59 7.22
C VAL A 170 -19.85 -6.91 6.08
N TYR A 171 -21.11 -7.14 6.41
CA TYR A 171 -22.17 -7.20 5.42
C TYR A 171 -22.53 -5.76 5.03
N GLY A 172 -22.51 -5.44 3.73
CA GLY A 172 -22.63 -4.06 3.26
C GLY A 172 -23.96 -3.39 3.63
N GLU A 173 -25.07 -4.14 3.67
CA GLU A 173 -26.39 -3.61 4.07
C GLU A 173 -26.52 -3.34 5.57
N ASP A 174 -25.57 -3.82 6.39
CA ASP A 174 -25.53 -3.51 7.83
C ASP A 174 -24.73 -2.23 8.13
N LEU A 175 -24.09 -1.61 7.12
CA LEU A 175 -23.31 -0.39 7.28
C LEU A 175 -24.23 0.82 7.53
N THR A 176 -23.81 1.68 8.45
CA THR A 176 -24.48 2.98 8.73
C THR A 176 -24.02 4.10 7.80
N GLU A 177 -22.96 3.86 7.04
CA GLU A 177 -22.32 4.78 6.10
C GLU A 177 -22.24 4.16 4.70
N SER A 178 -21.81 4.92 3.70
CA SER A 178 -21.63 4.37 2.36
C SER A 178 -20.46 3.37 2.32
N ILE A 179 -20.51 2.41 1.40
CA ILE A 179 -19.40 1.44 1.20
C ILE A 179 -18.08 2.16 0.91
N GLN A 180 -18.14 3.29 0.19
CA GLN A 180 -16.96 4.09 -0.14
C GLN A 180 -16.38 4.75 1.12
N ASP A 181 -17.20 5.34 1.98
CA ASP A 181 -16.75 5.97 3.24
C ASP A 181 -16.19 4.91 4.19
N TYR A 182 -16.88 3.78 4.34
CA TYR A 182 -16.39 2.64 5.13
C TYR A 182 -15.03 2.15 4.64
N SER A 183 -14.87 1.99 3.32
CA SER A 183 -13.64 1.51 2.71
C SER A 183 -12.48 2.50 2.83
N ALA A 184 -12.76 3.80 2.78
CA ALA A 184 -11.75 4.86 2.91
C ALA A 184 -11.38 5.14 4.38
N GLY A 185 -12.30 4.90 5.32
CA GLY A 185 -12.13 5.21 6.74
C GLY A 185 -11.19 4.29 7.52
N GLY A 186 -10.56 3.28 6.89
CA GLY A 186 -9.62 2.44 7.60
C GLY A 186 -8.91 1.39 6.77
N LEU A 187 -7.82 0.86 7.34
CA LEU A 187 -7.05 -0.23 6.74
C LEU A 187 -7.73 -1.59 6.95
N ASP A 188 -7.41 -2.56 6.10
CA ASP A 188 -7.84 -3.96 6.23
C ASP A 188 -9.38 -4.15 6.34
N ARG A 189 -10.15 -3.26 5.70
CA ARG A 189 -11.63 -3.27 5.63
C ARG A 189 -12.13 -3.90 4.33
N PHE A 190 -12.93 -4.96 4.47
CA PHE A 190 -13.64 -5.65 3.39
C PHE A 190 -15.13 -5.63 3.65
N TYR A 191 -15.89 -5.87 2.58
CA TYR A 191 -17.33 -6.05 2.66
C TYR A 191 -17.80 -7.18 1.74
N PHE A 192 -19.00 -7.67 1.98
CA PHE A 192 -19.70 -8.57 1.07
C PHE A 192 -21.18 -8.17 1.00
N LEU A 193 -21.82 -8.50 -0.12
CA LEU A 193 -23.25 -8.27 -0.35
C LEU A 193 -24.00 -9.57 -0.66
N GLU A 194 -23.31 -10.55 -1.25
CA GLU A 194 -23.88 -11.81 -1.69
C GLU A 194 -23.08 -12.98 -1.08
N ALA A 195 -23.73 -14.14 -0.97
CA ALA A 195 -23.08 -15.42 -0.75
C ALA A 195 -22.82 -16.11 -2.09
N TYR A 196 -21.74 -16.90 -2.15
CA TYR A 196 -21.39 -17.72 -3.31
C TYR A 196 -21.51 -19.21 -2.99
N ASN A 197 -22.32 -19.91 -3.78
CA ASN A 197 -22.47 -21.35 -3.69
C ASN A 197 -21.63 -22.05 -4.78
N ALA A 198 -20.54 -22.69 -4.36
CA ALA A 198 -19.61 -23.33 -5.29
C ALA A 198 -20.20 -24.54 -6.04
N LYS A 199 -21.22 -25.21 -5.48
CA LYS A 199 -21.85 -26.41 -6.09
C LYS A 199 -22.76 -26.02 -7.26
N THR A 200 -23.65 -25.06 -7.02
CA THR A 200 -24.61 -24.55 -8.02
C THR A 200 -24.01 -23.46 -8.90
N LYS A 201 -22.87 -22.87 -8.49
CA LYS A 201 -22.24 -21.71 -9.13
C LYS A 201 -23.16 -20.49 -9.18
N SER A 202 -24.06 -20.34 -8.22
CA SER A 202 -24.99 -19.22 -8.06
C SER A 202 -24.50 -18.22 -7.01
N PHE A 203 -25.07 -17.01 -7.08
CA PHE A 203 -24.98 -15.98 -6.05
C PHE A 203 -26.35 -15.86 -5.39
N GLU A 204 -26.36 -15.78 -4.07
CA GLU A 204 -27.57 -15.84 -3.23
C GLU A 204 -27.46 -14.80 -2.13
N ASP A 205 -28.58 -14.44 -1.49
CA ASP A 205 -28.54 -13.57 -0.31
C ASP A 205 -27.75 -14.25 0.83
N PRO A 206 -26.89 -13.52 1.55
CA PRO A 206 -26.16 -14.11 2.67
C PRO A 206 -27.11 -14.60 3.77
N PRO A 207 -26.79 -15.74 4.41
CA PRO A 207 -27.63 -16.25 5.49
C PRO A 207 -27.57 -15.33 6.71
N ASN A 208 -28.60 -15.36 7.55
CA ASN A 208 -28.71 -14.46 8.72
C ASN A 208 -27.56 -14.60 9.73
N HIS A 209 -26.92 -15.79 9.84
CA HIS A 209 -25.74 -15.98 10.70
C HIS A 209 -24.46 -15.36 10.14
N ALA A 210 -24.46 -14.92 8.87
CA ALA A 210 -23.39 -14.15 8.28
C ALA A 210 -23.46 -12.66 8.63
N ARG A 211 -24.59 -12.18 9.18
CA ARG A 211 -24.75 -10.80 9.62
C ARG A 211 -24.15 -10.59 11.01
N SER A 212 -23.73 -9.37 11.30
CA SER A 212 -23.18 -9.03 12.60
C SER A 212 -24.26 -9.14 13.69
N SER A 213 -23.89 -9.65 14.87
CA SER A 213 -24.80 -9.93 15.99
C SER A 213 -25.63 -8.71 16.46
N GLY A 214 -25.18 -7.49 16.14
CA GLY A 214 -25.84 -6.23 16.53
C GLY A 214 -27.07 -5.84 15.70
N ASN A 215 -27.25 -6.41 14.49
CA ASN A 215 -28.35 -6.07 13.59
C ASN A 215 -29.14 -7.32 13.16
N LYS A 216 -29.46 -8.20 14.11
CA LYS A 216 -30.50 -9.21 13.90
C LYS A 216 -31.84 -8.49 13.74
N GLY A 217 -32.15 -8.09 12.51
CA GLY A 217 -33.43 -7.51 12.13
C GLY A 217 -34.56 -8.43 12.60
N LYS A 218 -35.64 -7.82 13.12
CA LYS A 218 -36.89 -8.51 13.45
C LYS A 218 -37.42 -9.19 12.20
N GLY A 219 -37.06 -10.46 12.01
CA GLY A 219 -37.76 -11.34 11.08
C GLY A 219 -39.24 -11.35 11.46
N LYS A 220 -40.13 -11.18 10.47
CA LYS A 220 -41.56 -11.46 10.61
C LYS A 220 -41.75 -12.98 10.86
N GLY A 221 -41.45 -13.42 12.07
CA GLY A 221 -41.79 -14.73 12.60
C GLY A 221 -42.72 -14.54 13.78
N LYS A 222 -43.99 -14.95 13.64
CA LYS A 222 -44.90 -15.12 14.77
C LYS A 222 -44.33 -16.22 15.68
N GLY A 223 -43.65 -15.83 16.74
CA GLY A 223 -43.20 -16.73 17.80
C GLY A 223 -43.17 -15.99 19.13
N LYS A 224 -44.12 -16.29 20.01
CA LYS A 224 -44.15 -15.83 21.40
C LYS A 224 -43.03 -16.53 22.19
N GLY A 225 -42.09 -15.77 22.73
CA GLY A 225 -41.12 -16.26 23.71
C GLY A 225 -40.37 -15.10 24.34
N LYS A 226 -40.74 -14.73 25.58
CA LYS A 226 -40.05 -13.72 26.39
C LYS A 226 -38.85 -14.39 27.08
N SER A 227 -37.65 -13.92 26.79
CA SER A 227 -36.50 -14.02 27.68
C SER A 227 -35.56 -12.85 27.42
N SER A 228 -35.53 -11.92 28.37
CA SER A 228 -34.68 -10.73 28.38
C SER A 228 -33.27 -11.12 28.80
N VAL A 229 -32.32 -11.10 27.86
CA VAL A 229 -30.89 -11.05 28.16
C VAL A 229 -30.44 -9.63 27.84
N SER A 230 -30.03 -8.89 28.87
CA SER A 230 -29.42 -7.58 28.78
C SER A 230 -28.11 -7.68 28.01
N CYS A 231 -28.08 -7.10 26.81
CA CYS A 231 -26.94 -7.12 25.91
C CYS A 231 -25.98 -5.99 26.28
N GLU A 232 -24.74 -6.35 26.60
CA GLU A 232 -23.64 -5.43 26.83
C GLU A 232 -23.37 -4.58 25.58
N GLN A 233 -23.05 -3.32 25.83
CA GLN A 233 -22.80 -2.30 24.82
C GLN A 233 -21.64 -2.73 23.92
N SER A 234 -21.88 -2.78 22.60
CA SER A 234 -20.82 -2.93 21.61
C SER A 234 -19.80 -1.80 21.81
N GLU A 235 -18.54 -2.16 22.02
CA GLU A 235 -17.41 -1.23 22.02
C GLU A 235 -17.46 -0.39 20.72
N GLN A 236 -17.91 0.86 20.84
CA GLN A 236 -17.79 1.85 19.77
C GLN A 236 -16.30 2.03 19.52
N GLU A 237 -15.84 1.85 18.27
CA GLU A 237 -14.50 2.28 17.88
C GLU A 237 -14.32 3.73 18.33
N PRO A 238 -13.23 4.07 19.03
CA PRO A 238 -13.04 5.42 19.54
C PRO A 238 -13.13 6.42 18.36
N PRO A 239 -13.78 7.58 18.56
CA PRO A 239 -13.92 8.57 17.50
C PRO A 239 -12.55 8.94 16.94
N GLU A 240 -12.45 9.00 15.62
CA GLU A 240 -11.22 9.29 14.90
C GLU A 240 -10.65 10.63 15.39
N LEU A 241 -9.52 10.58 16.10
CA LEU A 241 -8.86 11.77 16.63
C LEU A 241 -8.33 12.59 15.45
N LYS A 242 -8.99 13.71 15.13
CA LYS A 242 -8.50 14.68 14.15
C LYS A 242 -7.25 15.37 14.69
N VAL A 243 -6.08 14.85 14.34
CA VAL A 243 -4.78 15.44 14.68
C VAL A 243 -4.55 16.68 13.79
N PRO A 244 -4.02 17.80 14.31
CA PRO A 244 -3.67 18.94 13.47
C PRO A 244 -2.64 18.54 12.41
N LYS A 245 -2.82 19.04 11.18
CA LYS A 245 -1.91 18.81 10.05
C LYS A 245 -0.56 19.47 10.30
N LEU A 246 0.51 18.77 9.93
CA LEU A 246 1.88 19.29 10.05
C LEU A 246 2.15 20.32 8.96
N ARG A 247 2.61 21.51 9.35
CA ARG A 247 3.08 22.53 8.42
C ARG A 247 4.32 22.05 7.71
N THR A 248 4.23 21.89 6.39
CA THR A 248 5.21 21.14 5.60
C THR A 248 5.97 22.03 4.63
N LEU A 249 7.27 21.81 4.55
CA LEU A 249 8.17 22.33 3.51
C LEU A 249 8.58 21.17 2.59
N ASP A 250 8.23 21.27 1.30
CA ASP A 250 8.62 20.31 0.26
C ASP A 250 9.74 20.90 -0.62
N VAL A 251 10.96 20.37 -0.49
CA VAL A 251 12.12 20.82 -1.27
C VAL A 251 12.34 19.89 -2.45
N PHE A 252 12.55 20.45 -3.64
CA PHE A 252 12.56 19.70 -4.91
C PHE A 252 11.19 19.08 -5.18
N SER A 253 10.14 19.89 -5.01
CA SER A 253 8.75 19.42 -4.94
C SER A 253 8.23 18.83 -6.27
N GLY A 254 8.86 19.15 -7.40
CA GLY A 254 8.34 18.80 -8.72
C GLY A 254 6.91 19.32 -8.89
N CYS A 255 6.06 18.52 -9.53
CA CYS A 255 4.63 18.81 -9.63
C CYS A 255 3.82 18.50 -8.35
N GLY A 256 4.47 18.02 -7.28
CA GLY A 256 3.84 17.82 -5.97
C GLY A 256 3.35 16.41 -5.65
N GLY A 257 3.75 15.38 -6.41
CA GLY A 257 3.28 14.00 -6.15
C GLY A 257 3.59 13.45 -4.75
N LEU A 258 4.67 13.90 -4.10
CA LEU A 258 4.97 13.54 -2.71
C LEU A 258 4.06 14.27 -1.72
N SER A 259 3.88 15.59 -1.90
CA SER A 259 2.97 16.41 -1.10
C SER A 259 1.51 15.93 -1.22
N GLU A 260 1.04 15.61 -2.43
CA GLU A 260 -0.30 15.07 -2.68
C GLU A 260 -0.56 13.81 -1.86
N GLY A 261 0.39 12.86 -1.84
CA GLY A 261 0.26 11.65 -1.03
C GLY A 261 0.17 11.93 0.48
N PHE A 262 0.86 12.95 0.98
CA PHE A 262 0.77 13.34 2.39
C PHE A 262 -0.52 14.12 2.71
N HIS A 263 -1.04 14.91 1.78
CA HIS A 263 -2.33 15.58 1.91
C HIS A 263 -3.47 14.57 1.95
N GLN A 264 -3.43 13.56 1.07
CA GLN A 264 -4.37 12.43 1.06
C GLN A 264 -4.30 11.61 2.36
N ALA A 265 -3.11 11.45 2.96
CA ALA A 265 -2.96 10.80 4.26
C ALA A 265 -3.50 11.64 5.43
N GLY A 266 -3.90 12.91 5.19
CA GLY A 266 -4.45 13.79 6.21
C GLY A 266 -3.45 14.28 7.26
N VAL A 267 -2.16 13.96 7.12
CA VAL A 267 -1.11 14.25 8.12
C VAL A 267 -0.43 15.60 7.91
N SER A 268 -0.52 16.18 6.71
CA SER A 268 0.27 17.34 6.36
C SER A 268 -0.50 18.39 5.56
N GLU A 269 -0.01 19.62 5.65
CA GLU A 269 -0.41 20.74 4.82
C GLU A 269 0.88 21.42 4.32
N THR A 270 1.10 21.40 3.00
CA THR A 270 2.31 21.97 2.40
C THR A 270 2.13 23.48 2.26
N LEU A 271 2.77 24.25 3.14
CA LEU A 271 2.70 25.71 3.12
C LEU A 271 3.82 26.34 2.30
N TRP A 272 4.93 25.61 2.13
CA TRP A 272 6.07 26.05 1.35
C TRP A 272 6.56 24.95 0.42
N ALA A 273 6.86 25.30 -0.83
CA ALA A 273 7.47 24.41 -1.80
C ALA A 273 8.61 25.11 -2.54
N ILE A 274 9.70 24.39 -2.81
CA ILE A 274 10.85 24.90 -3.56
C ILE A 274 11.06 24.03 -4.79
N GLU A 275 10.87 24.62 -5.97
CA GLU A 275 11.08 23.96 -7.26
C GLU A 275 11.71 24.93 -8.24
N MET A 276 12.93 24.64 -8.67
CA MET A 276 13.68 25.51 -9.57
C MET A 276 13.14 25.48 -11.01
N TRP A 277 12.51 24.39 -11.43
CA TRP A 277 11.98 24.24 -12.78
C TRP A 277 10.55 24.77 -12.90
N GLU A 278 10.42 25.93 -13.53
CA GLU A 278 9.18 26.70 -13.60
C GLU A 278 7.92 25.91 -14.04
N PRO A 279 7.93 25.05 -15.07
CA PRO A 279 6.76 24.25 -15.42
C PRO A 279 6.26 23.35 -14.28
N ALA A 280 7.16 22.75 -13.51
CA ALA A 280 6.80 21.95 -12.35
C ALA A 280 6.30 22.81 -11.19
N ALA A 281 6.94 23.97 -10.95
CA ALA A 281 6.48 24.92 -9.95
C ALA A 281 5.07 25.44 -10.25
N GLN A 282 4.75 25.73 -11.52
CA GLN A 282 3.40 26.10 -11.95
C GLN A 282 2.39 24.97 -11.73
N ALA A 283 2.74 23.73 -12.08
CA ALA A 283 1.88 22.58 -11.79
C ALA A 283 1.64 22.43 -10.27
N PHE A 284 2.66 22.67 -9.43
CA PHE A 284 2.49 22.65 -7.98
C PHE A 284 1.50 23.71 -7.51
N ARG A 285 1.62 24.96 -8.00
CA ARG A 285 0.72 26.08 -7.67
C ARG A 285 -0.74 25.78 -8.02
N LEU A 286 -0.98 25.18 -9.19
CA LEU A 286 -2.34 24.85 -9.65
C LEU A 286 -3.05 23.87 -8.71
N ASN A 287 -2.31 22.90 -8.16
CA ASN A 287 -2.88 21.90 -7.26
C ASN A 287 -2.91 22.36 -5.79
N ASN A 288 -2.11 23.38 -5.43
CA ASN A 288 -1.93 23.81 -4.05
C ASN A 288 -2.04 25.34 -3.92
N PRO A 289 -3.24 25.92 -4.05
CA PRO A 289 -3.43 27.38 -4.07
C PRO A 289 -3.04 28.07 -2.76
N GLY A 290 -3.01 27.34 -1.64
CA GLY A 290 -2.58 27.85 -0.33
C GLY A 290 -1.06 27.82 -0.09
N THR A 291 -0.27 27.25 -1.01
CA THR A 291 1.17 27.08 -0.84
C THR A 291 1.96 28.26 -1.40
N THR A 292 2.95 28.73 -0.65
CA THR A 292 3.98 29.64 -1.19
C THR A 292 5.01 28.82 -1.96
N VAL A 293 4.98 28.93 -3.30
CA VAL A 293 5.90 28.21 -4.19
C VAL A 293 7.04 29.12 -4.64
N PHE A 294 8.26 28.78 -4.25
CA PHE A 294 9.50 29.47 -4.63
C PHE A 294 10.10 28.84 -5.89
N THR A 295 10.08 29.57 -7.01
CA THR A 295 10.80 29.16 -8.24
C THR A 295 12.27 29.58 -8.20
N GLU A 296 13.04 29.00 -7.28
CA GLU A 296 14.44 29.39 -7.04
C GLU A 296 15.32 28.17 -6.73
N ASP A 297 16.64 28.34 -6.79
CA ASP A 297 17.58 27.35 -6.25
C ASP A 297 17.45 27.31 -4.71
N CYS A 298 17.23 26.11 -4.16
CA CYS A 298 17.14 25.88 -2.73
C CYS A 298 18.31 26.45 -1.92
N ASN A 299 19.53 26.55 -2.49
CA ASN A 299 20.67 27.12 -1.78
C ASN A 299 20.54 28.63 -1.59
N VAL A 300 19.92 29.33 -2.54
CA VAL A 300 19.69 30.78 -2.46
C VAL A 300 18.69 31.07 -1.35
N LEU A 301 17.57 30.34 -1.34
CA LEU A 301 16.54 30.51 -0.32
C LEU A 301 17.06 30.22 1.10
N LEU A 302 17.81 29.14 1.27
CA LEU A 302 18.40 28.81 2.58
C LEU A 302 19.37 29.91 3.04
N LYS A 303 20.18 30.45 2.11
CA LYS A 303 21.11 31.53 2.41
C LYS A 303 20.39 32.79 2.88
N LEU A 304 19.29 33.17 2.23
CA LEU A 304 18.47 34.32 2.62
C LEU A 304 17.92 34.16 4.05
N VAL A 305 17.36 32.99 4.36
CA VAL A 305 16.82 32.74 5.71
C VAL A 305 17.94 32.74 6.76
N MET A 306 19.11 32.17 6.44
CA MET A 306 20.28 32.19 7.33
C MET A 306 20.86 33.60 7.52
N SER A 307 20.69 34.52 6.57
CA SER A 307 21.07 35.93 6.71
C SER A 307 20.03 36.79 7.45
N GLY A 308 18.93 36.20 7.93
CA GLY A 308 17.89 36.88 8.69
C GLY A 308 16.81 37.55 7.82
N GLU A 309 16.79 37.28 6.52
CA GLU A 309 15.76 37.80 5.62
C GLU A 309 14.41 37.13 5.91
N LYS A 310 13.34 37.93 5.85
CA LYS A 310 11.96 37.46 6.06
C LYS A 310 11.20 37.25 4.76
N THR A 311 11.68 37.85 3.67
CA THR A 311 11.06 37.81 2.35
C THR A 311 12.14 37.66 1.28
N ASN A 312 11.81 37.03 0.15
CA ASN A 312 12.67 37.10 -1.04
C ASN A 312 12.44 38.41 -1.81
N SER A 313 13.14 38.57 -2.94
CA SER A 313 13.02 39.73 -3.83
C SER A 313 11.63 39.91 -4.45
N LEU A 314 10.80 38.86 -4.45
CA LEU A 314 9.42 38.90 -4.94
C LEU A 314 8.39 39.16 -3.82
N GLY A 315 8.84 39.47 -2.59
CA GLY A 315 7.98 39.72 -1.45
C GLY A 315 7.32 38.46 -0.86
N GLN A 316 7.74 37.27 -1.27
CA GLN A 316 7.22 36.02 -0.73
C GLN A 316 7.81 35.78 0.66
N LYS A 317 6.96 35.48 1.65
CA LYS A 317 7.37 35.23 3.03
C LYS A 317 8.17 33.93 3.14
N LEU A 318 9.41 34.03 3.63
CA LEU A 318 10.30 32.90 3.83
C LEU A 318 9.94 32.15 5.12
N PRO A 319 9.91 30.80 5.12
CA PRO A 319 9.70 30.03 6.34
C PRO A 319 10.82 30.29 7.35
N GLN A 320 10.47 30.36 8.64
CA GLN A 320 11.41 30.60 9.74
C GLN A 320 11.49 29.38 10.67
N LYS A 321 12.41 29.40 11.64
CA LYS A 321 12.47 28.36 12.68
C LYS A 321 11.16 28.33 13.48
N GLY A 322 10.60 27.15 13.67
CA GLY A 322 9.29 26.94 14.32
C GLY A 322 8.11 26.87 13.32
N ASP A 323 8.28 27.38 12.11
CA ASP A 323 7.24 27.31 11.08
C ASP A 323 7.13 25.90 10.47
N VAL A 324 8.28 25.27 10.21
CA VAL A 324 8.38 23.97 9.51
C VAL A 324 8.34 22.81 10.51
N GLU A 325 7.27 22.03 10.49
CA GLU A 325 7.10 20.85 11.35
C GLU A 325 7.44 19.55 10.63
N MET A 326 7.25 19.49 9.32
CA MET A 326 7.68 18.38 8.47
C MET A 326 8.49 18.89 7.29
N LEU A 327 9.62 18.22 7.00
CA LEU A 327 10.45 18.49 5.84
C LEU A 327 10.50 17.26 4.95
N CYS A 328 10.07 17.39 3.70
CA CYS A 328 10.15 16.33 2.71
C CYS A 328 10.86 16.80 1.44
N GLY A 329 11.38 15.85 0.65
CA GLY A 329 12.03 16.19 -0.60
C GLY A 329 12.74 15.04 -1.30
N GLY A 330 12.91 15.20 -2.61
CA GLY A 330 13.57 14.24 -3.50
C GLY A 330 14.82 14.82 -4.16
N PRO A 331 15.91 15.09 -3.42
CA PRO A 331 17.09 15.74 -3.98
C PRO A 331 17.67 14.94 -5.17
N PRO A 332 17.87 15.58 -6.34
CA PRO A 332 18.26 14.86 -7.55
C PRO A 332 19.68 14.29 -7.43
N CYS A 333 19.79 12.98 -7.63
CA CYS A 333 21.00 12.19 -7.42
C CYS A 333 21.78 11.94 -8.73
N GLN A 334 21.73 12.85 -9.71
CA GLN A 334 22.23 12.57 -11.07
C GLN A 334 23.77 12.43 -11.17
N GLY A 335 24.55 13.02 -10.25
CA GLY A 335 26.00 12.80 -10.19
C GLY A 335 26.40 11.39 -9.72
N PHE A 336 25.39 10.56 -9.38
CA PHE A 336 25.53 9.32 -8.66
C PHE A 336 24.89 8.09 -9.38
N SER A 337 24.67 8.14 -10.69
CA SER A 337 24.32 6.93 -11.46
C SER A 337 25.61 6.21 -11.90
N GLY A 338 25.69 4.89 -11.66
CA GLY A 338 26.84 4.06 -12.10
C GLY A 338 27.06 3.99 -13.62
N MET A 339 26.17 4.61 -14.41
CA MET A 339 26.21 4.70 -15.87
C MET A 339 26.66 6.06 -16.41
N ASN A 340 27.02 7.02 -15.55
CA ASN A 340 27.55 8.30 -16.04
C ASN A 340 29.02 8.17 -16.44
N ARG A 341 29.28 8.35 -17.74
CA ARG A 341 30.60 8.38 -18.42
C ARG A 341 31.56 9.46 -17.88
N PHE A 342 31.10 10.33 -16.97
CA PHE A 342 31.81 11.51 -16.44
C PHE A 342 31.76 11.59 -14.89
N ASN A 343 32.35 10.61 -14.20
CA ASN A 343 32.33 10.45 -12.73
C ASN A 343 33.18 11.51 -11.97
N SER A 344 33.98 12.34 -12.65
CA SER A 344 34.98 13.23 -12.02
C SER A 344 34.78 14.74 -12.26
N ARG A 345 33.77 15.18 -13.02
CA ARG A 345 33.56 16.61 -13.33
C ARG A 345 32.89 17.37 -12.17
N THR A 346 33.21 18.66 -12.05
CA THR A 346 32.70 19.62 -11.04
C THR A 346 31.16 19.61 -10.92
N TYR A 347 30.46 19.40 -12.05
CA TYR A 347 29.01 19.28 -12.13
C TYR A 347 28.43 18.07 -11.36
N SER A 348 29.16 16.94 -11.36
CA SER A 348 28.79 15.77 -10.57
C SER A 348 28.95 16.07 -9.08
N LYS A 349 30.01 16.78 -8.66
CA LYS A 349 30.18 17.23 -7.26
C LYS A 349 29.06 18.21 -6.81
N PHE A 350 28.58 19.07 -7.71
CA PHE A 350 27.46 20.00 -7.45
C PHE A 350 26.11 19.29 -7.29
N LYS A 351 25.74 18.33 -8.16
CA LYS A 351 24.49 17.57 -7.93
C LYS A 351 24.57 16.65 -6.71
N ASN A 352 25.77 16.25 -6.33
CA ASN A 352 26.03 15.53 -5.10
C ASN A 352 25.86 16.40 -3.84
N SER A 353 25.96 17.73 -3.98
CA SER A 353 25.80 18.66 -2.86
C SER A 353 24.35 18.93 -2.50
N LEU A 354 23.36 18.62 -3.37
CA LEU A 354 21.94 18.89 -3.06
C LEU A 354 21.39 18.03 -1.93
N VAL A 355 21.95 16.82 -1.72
CA VAL A 355 21.66 16.04 -0.51
C VAL A 355 22.18 16.76 0.74
N VAL A 356 23.35 17.39 0.65
CA VAL A 356 23.93 18.18 1.75
C VAL A 356 23.12 19.46 1.98
N SER A 357 22.69 20.14 0.92
CA SER A 357 21.78 21.28 1.01
C SER A 357 20.50 20.87 1.73
N PHE A 358 19.87 19.75 1.33
CA PHE A 358 18.66 19.25 1.97
C PHE A 358 18.86 18.86 3.45
N LEU A 359 20.01 18.26 3.80
CA LEU A 359 20.38 18.02 5.20
C LEU A 359 20.61 19.34 5.97
N SER A 360 21.08 20.40 5.29
CA SER A 360 21.27 21.72 5.90
C SER A 360 19.92 22.39 6.19
N TYR A 361 18.90 22.19 5.34
CA TYR A 361 17.52 22.55 5.67
C TYR A 361 17.05 21.82 6.94
N CYS A 362 17.28 20.52 7.03
CA CYS A 362 16.91 19.74 8.20
C CYS A 362 17.59 20.24 9.49
N ASP A 363 18.90 20.53 9.42
CA ASP A 363 19.65 21.04 10.57
C ASP A 363 19.19 22.44 10.99
N TYR A 364 18.89 23.31 10.03
CA TYR A 364 18.47 24.68 10.29
C TYR A 364 17.06 24.75 10.90
N TYR A 365 16.08 24.10 10.26
CA TYR A 365 14.67 24.19 10.66
C TYR A 365 14.30 23.28 11.82
N ARG A 366 15.06 22.20 12.06
CA ARG A 366 14.77 21.18 13.08
C ARG A 366 13.31 20.69 13.07
N PRO A 367 12.79 20.19 11.93
CA PRO A 367 11.41 19.70 11.84
C PRO A 367 11.18 18.48 12.75
N ARG A 368 9.92 18.24 13.15
CA ARG A 368 9.52 17.06 13.92
C ARG A 368 9.75 15.78 13.11
N PHE A 369 9.44 15.80 11.82
CA PHE A 369 9.63 14.69 10.89
C PHE A 369 10.39 15.11 9.63
N PHE A 370 11.23 14.21 9.13
CA PHE A 370 12.02 14.39 7.93
C PHE A 370 11.88 13.18 7.01
N LEU A 371 11.63 13.42 5.72
CA LEU A 371 11.59 12.38 4.70
C LEU A 371 12.49 12.77 3.52
N LEU A 372 13.40 11.86 3.16
CA LEU A 372 14.17 11.93 1.92
C LEU A 372 13.77 10.78 1.01
N GLU A 373 13.25 11.10 -0.17
CA GLU A 373 12.98 10.14 -1.24
C GLU A 373 14.15 10.12 -2.24
N ASN A 374 14.48 8.93 -2.75
CA ASN A 374 15.39 8.84 -3.88
C ASN A 374 15.24 7.53 -4.67
N VAL A 375 15.97 7.43 -5.78
CA VAL A 375 16.08 6.19 -6.55
C VAL A 375 16.63 5.04 -5.69
N ARG A 376 16.20 3.80 -5.97
CA ARG A 376 16.66 2.60 -5.23
C ARG A 376 18.17 2.53 -5.04
N ASN A 377 18.97 2.96 -6.03
CA ASN A 377 20.43 2.83 -5.97
C ASN A 377 21.11 3.83 -5.03
N PHE A 378 20.39 4.80 -4.46
CA PHE A 378 20.90 5.71 -3.43
C PHE A 378 21.59 4.95 -2.27
N VAL A 379 21.02 3.82 -1.87
CA VAL A 379 21.54 3.00 -0.75
C VAL A 379 22.83 2.23 -1.07
N SER A 380 23.14 2.02 -2.36
CA SER A 380 24.32 1.25 -2.80
C SER A 380 25.43 2.13 -3.37
N PHE A 381 25.15 3.43 -3.56
CA PHE A 381 26.02 4.30 -4.31
C PHE A 381 27.35 4.61 -3.58
N LYS A 382 28.47 4.61 -4.33
CA LYS A 382 29.86 4.70 -3.81
C LYS A 382 30.09 3.82 -2.60
N ARG A 383 29.79 2.52 -2.74
CA ARG A 383 29.87 1.56 -1.62
C ARG A 383 29.05 2.03 -0.41
N SER A 384 27.83 2.48 -0.69
CA SER A 384 26.87 3.00 0.29
C SER A 384 27.33 4.23 1.08
N MET A 385 28.40 4.93 0.67
CA MET A 385 28.92 6.10 1.41
C MET A 385 27.92 7.25 1.48
N VAL A 386 27.12 7.47 0.43
CA VAL A 386 26.11 8.55 0.43
C VAL A 386 25.05 8.28 1.50
N LEU A 387 24.55 7.05 1.60
CA LEU A 387 23.63 6.64 2.66
C LEU A 387 24.29 6.76 4.04
N LYS A 388 25.50 6.23 4.21
CA LYS A 388 26.22 6.26 5.49
C LYS A 388 26.44 7.68 6.00
N LEU A 389 26.86 8.61 5.12
CA LEU A 389 27.04 10.02 5.48
C LEU A 389 25.70 10.70 5.79
N THR A 390 24.66 10.43 5.01
CA THR A 390 23.30 10.96 5.26
C THR A 390 22.81 10.58 6.66
N LEU A 391 22.88 9.28 7.00
CA LEU A 391 22.51 8.78 8.33
C LEU A 391 23.43 9.34 9.42
N ARG A 392 24.74 9.44 9.16
CA ARG A 392 25.70 10.00 10.11
C ARG A 392 25.39 11.46 10.44
N CYS A 393 24.99 12.26 9.46
CA CYS A 393 24.57 13.65 9.65
C CYS A 393 23.29 13.72 10.50
N LEU A 394 22.27 12.91 10.20
CA LEU A 394 21.03 12.85 10.99
C LEU A 394 21.29 12.46 12.45
N VAL A 395 22.10 11.42 12.68
CA VAL A 395 22.51 11.03 14.03
C VAL A 395 23.29 12.15 14.73
N ARG A 396 24.19 12.86 14.01
CA ARG A 396 24.95 14.00 14.57
C ARG A 396 24.02 15.16 14.95
N MET A 397 22.94 15.38 14.22
CA MET A 397 21.92 16.38 14.54
C MET A 397 21.05 15.98 15.75
N GLY A 398 21.10 14.72 16.19
CA GLY A 398 20.32 14.17 17.30
C GLY A 398 19.02 13.50 16.87
N TYR A 399 18.78 13.32 15.57
CA TYR A 399 17.57 12.67 15.08
C TYR A 399 17.61 11.15 15.28
N GLN A 400 16.44 10.58 15.55
CA GLN A 400 16.18 9.17 15.28
C GLN A 400 16.09 9.02 13.76
N CYS A 401 16.71 8.00 13.16
CA CYS A 401 16.63 7.80 11.71
C CYS A 401 16.68 6.34 11.30
N THR A 402 16.06 6.03 10.17
CA THR A 402 16.09 4.73 9.53
C THR A 402 16.05 4.88 8.01
N PHE A 403 16.28 3.79 7.28
CA PHE A 403 16.15 3.75 5.83
C PHE A 403 15.51 2.44 5.38
N GLY A 404 14.91 2.47 4.19
CA GLY A 404 14.24 1.32 3.60
C GLY A 404 14.14 1.47 2.09
N VAL A 405 13.82 0.36 1.41
CA VAL A 405 13.47 0.37 -0.01
C VAL A 405 12.03 -0.10 -0.13
N LEU A 406 11.20 0.70 -0.80
CA LEU A 406 9.79 0.38 -1.07
C LEU A 406 9.58 0.17 -2.57
N GLN A 407 8.63 -0.68 -2.93
CA GLN A 407 8.22 -0.94 -4.30
C GLN A 407 6.81 -0.37 -4.52
N ALA A 408 6.67 0.62 -5.41
CA ALA A 408 5.41 1.32 -5.65
C ALA A 408 4.25 0.36 -5.99
N GLY A 409 4.50 -0.68 -6.79
CA GLY A 409 3.47 -1.66 -7.15
C GLY A 409 2.83 -2.41 -5.98
N GLN A 410 3.50 -2.48 -4.82
CA GLN A 410 2.92 -3.05 -3.60
C GLN A 410 1.91 -2.11 -2.91
N TYR A 411 1.75 -0.89 -3.40
CA TYR A 411 0.87 0.17 -2.86
C TYR A 411 -0.16 0.63 -3.89
N GLY A 412 -0.57 -0.25 -4.81
CA GLY A 412 -1.77 -0.02 -5.63
C GLY A 412 -1.53 0.66 -6.98
N VAL A 413 -0.33 0.55 -7.56
CA VAL A 413 -0.06 1.07 -8.92
C VAL A 413 0.45 -0.01 -9.85
N ALA A 414 0.07 0.04 -11.13
CA ALA A 414 0.53 -0.88 -12.16
C ALA A 414 1.95 -0.55 -12.69
N GLN A 415 2.88 -0.24 -11.79
CA GLN A 415 4.23 0.20 -12.15
C GLN A 415 5.30 -0.47 -11.28
N THR A 416 6.34 -0.99 -11.93
CA THR A 416 7.54 -1.43 -11.23
C THR A 416 8.49 -0.27 -10.94
N ARG A 417 8.49 0.22 -9.69
CA ARG A 417 9.28 1.38 -9.29
C ARG A 417 9.73 1.26 -7.83
N ARG A 418 11.00 0.92 -7.64
CA ARG A 418 11.63 0.90 -6.31
C ARG A 418 12.19 2.27 -5.93
N ARG A 419 12.00 2.65 -4.66
CA ARG A 419 12.48 3.91 -4.07
C ARG A 419 13.19 3.66 -2.76
N ALA A 420 14.32 4.34 -2.58
CA ALA A 420 14.98 4.45 -1.29
C ALA A 420 14.30 5.57 -0.51
N ILE A 421 13.96 5.28 0.74
CA ILE A 421 13.31 6.23 1.64
C ILE A 421 14.16 6.30 2.90
N VAL A 422 14.52 7.52 3.32
CA VAL A 422 15.14 7.79 4.62
C VAL A 422 14.12 8.54 5.45
N LEU A 423 13.83 8.02 6.64
CA LEU A 423 12.92 8.63 7.60
C LEU A 423 13.73 9.10 8.79
N ALA A 424 13.41 10.28 9.32
CA ALA A 424 13.94 10.73 10.59
C ALA A 424 12.86 11.44 11.42
N ALA A 425 13.00 11.34 12.74
CA ALA A 425 12.10 11.93 13.73
C ALA A 425 12.90 12.62 14.82
N ALA A 426 12.44 13.79 15.25
CA ALA A 426 13.09 14.59 16.28
C ALA A 426 13.13 13.84 17.64
N PRO A 427 14.03 14.22 18.57
CA PRO A 427 13.95 13.75 19.96
C PRO A 427 12.56 14.02 20.56
N GLY A 428 11.99 13.03 21.23
CA GLY A 428 10.63 13.11 21.81
C GLY A 428 9.52 12.63 20.86
N GLU A 429 9.78 12.52 19.56
CA GLU A 429 8.85 11.91 18.61
C GLU A 429 9.03 10.39 18.53
N LYS A 430 8.04 9.68 17.99
CA LYS A 430 8.17 8.26 17.67
C LYS A 430 8.62 8.11 16.22
N LEU A 431 9.75 7.43 15.99
CA LEU A 431 10.23 7.16 14.62
C LEU A 431 9.17 6.36 13.84
N PRO A 432 8.71 6.85 12.67
CA PRO A 432 7.72 6.14 11.86
C PRO A 432 8.27 4.82 11.32
N MET A 433 7.36 3.85 11.18
CA MET A 433 7.63 2.57 10.55
C MET A 433 7.40 2.67 9.04
N PHE A 434 8.07 1.82 8.25
CA PHE A 434 7.72 1.67 6.85
C PHE A 434 6.35 0.98 6.71
N PRO A 435 5.53 1.40 5.74
CA PRO A 435 4.19 0.84 5.55
C PRO A 435 4.29 -0.62 5.10
N GLU A 436 3.35 -1.43 5.56
CA GLU A 436 3.20 -2.81 5.08
C GLU A 436 2.61 -2.82 3.66
N PRO A 437 3.10 -3.69 2.76
CA PRO A 437 2.49 -3.94 1.45
C PRO A 437 0.97 -4.15 1.50
N LEU A 438 0.26 -3.45 0.62
CA LEU A 438 -1.20 -3.54 0.47
C LEU A 438 -1.59 -4.49 -0.66
N HIS A 439 -0.81 -4.51 -1.74
CA HIS A 439 -1.05 -5.32 -2.92
C HIS A 439 0.05 -6.37 -3.12
N VAL A 440 -0.36 -7.56 -3.57
CA VAL A 440 0.58 -8.54 -4.12
C VAL A 440 1.24 -7.98 -5.38
N PHE A 441 2.51 -8.34 -5.59
CA PHE A 441 3.28 -7.88 -6.74
C PHE A 441 4.37 -8.89 -7.10
N ALA A 442 4.90 -8.82 -8.33
CA ALA A 442 5.91 -9.75 -8.82
C ALA A 442 7.13 -9.84 -7.85
N PRO A 443 7.48 -11.04 -7.32
CA PRO A 443 8.52 -11.18 -6.29
C PRO A 443 9.89 -10.66 -6.72
N ARG A 444 10.23 -10.83 -8.00
CA ARG A 444 11.48 -10.31 -8.59
C ARG A 444 11.60 -8.78 -8.47
N ALA A 445 10.48 -8.06 -8.54
CA ALA A 445 10.45 -6.61 -8.38
C ALA A 445 10.47 -6.19 -6.91
N CYS A 446 10.21 -7.11 -5.96
CA CYS A 446 10.10 -6.87 -4.53
C CYS A 446 11.36 -7.30 -3.75
N GLN A 447 12.53 -7.26 -4.39
CA GLN A 447 13.81 -7.39 -3.69
C GLN A 447 14.13 -6.08 -2.98
N LEU A 448 13.67 -5.97 -1.72
CA LEU A 448 13.73 -4.76 -0.90
C LEU A 448 14.94 -4.71 0.05
N SER A 449 15.64 -5.83 0.28
CA SER A 449 16.81 -5.85 1.16
C SER A 449 17.98 -5.06 0.58
N VAL A 450 18.79 -4.48 1.48
CA VAL A 450 19.97 -3.70 1.14
C VAL A 450 21.20 -4.31 1.80
N VAL A 451 22.32 -4.39 1.08
CA VAL A 451 23.61 -4.80 1.65
C VAL A 451 24.52 -3.59 1.77
N VAL A 452 25.06 -3.35 2.97
CA VAL A 452 26.03 -2.29 3.27
C VAL A 452 27.18 -2.91 4.05
N ASP A 453 28.40 -2.84 3.52
CA ASP A 453 29.61 -3.43 4.13
C ASP A 453 29.37 -4.89 4.58
N ASP A 454 28.87 -5.72 3.66
CA ASP A 454 28.50 -7.14 3.84
C ASP A 454 27.41 -7.44 4.87
N LYS A 455 26.77 -6.42 5.44
CA LYS A 455 25.63 -6.56 6.34
C LYS A 455 24.33 -6.36 5.57
N LYS A 456 23.43 -7.35 5.67
CA LYS A 456 22.08 -7.29 5.09
C LYS A 456 21.13 -6.56 6.03
N PHE A 457 20.55 -5.47 5.55
CA PHE A 457 19.52 -4.70 6.22
C PHE A 457 18.16 -4.94 5.54
N VAL A 458 17.12 -5.06 6.37
CA VAL A 458 15.71 -5.14 5.97
C VAL A 458 14.92 -4.13 6.80
N SER A 459 13.81 -3.63 6.24
CA SER A 459 12.88 -2.78 6.98
C SER A 459 12.01 -3.61 7.93
N ASN A 460 11.08 -2.97 8.61
CA ASN A 460 10.08 -3.62 9.46
C ASN A 460 8.96 -4.35 8.69
N ILE A 461 9.03 -4.42 7.36
CA ILE A 461 7.99 -5.04 6.54
C ILE A 461 7.96 -6.55 6.80
N THR A 462 6.78 -7.05 7.16
CA THR A 462 6.53 -8.47 7.45
C THR A 462 5.80 -9.18 6.31
N ARG A 463 5.02 -8.45 5.49
CA ARG A 463 4.28 -9.02 4.36
C ARG A 463 5.19 -9.24 3.14
N THR A 464 5.94 -10.35 3.13
CA THR A 464 6.92 -10.66 2.07
C THR A 464 6.43 -11.65 1.01
N TYR A 465 5.38 -12.43 1.29
CA TYR A 465 4.89 -13.51 0.42
C TYR A 465 3.53 -13.23 -0.21
N SER A 466 2.66 -12.47 0.45
CA SER A 466 1.32 -12.12 -0.01
C SER A 466 0.90 -10.77 0.58
N GLY A 467 -0.32 -10.32 0.28
CA GLY A 467 -0.89 -9.05 0.72
C GLY A 467 -2.42 -9.05 0.66
N PRO A 468 -3.08 -8.06 1.29
CA PRO A 468 -4.54 -7.97 1.32
C PRO A 468 -5.23 -7.93 -0.03
N PHE A 469 -4.64 -7.23 -1.01
CA PHE A 469 -5.29 -6.93 -2.28
C PHE A 469 -4.55 -7.54 -3.47
N ARG A 470 -5.28 -7.84 -4.54
CA ARG A 470 -4.73 -8.27 -5.82
C ARG A 470 -3.84 -7.18 -6.45
N THR A 471 -2.92 -7.55 -7.33
CA THR A 471 -2.12 -6.57 -8.09
C THR A 471 -3.02 -5.67 -8.94
N ILE A 472 -2.65 -4.39 -9.06
CA ILE A 472 -3.21 -3.46 -10.05
C ILE A 472 -2.50 -3.68 -11.38
N THR A 473 -3.27 -3.69 -12.48
CA THR A 473 -2.79 -4.00 -13.83
C THR A 473 -2.94 -2.80 -14.77
N VAL A 474 -2.33 -2.88 -15.95
CA VAL A 474 -2.51 -1.87 -17.01
C VAL A 474 -3.98 -1.76 -17.41
N ARG A 475 -4.73 -2.88 -17.42
CA ARG A 475 -6.18 -2.85 -17.63
C ARG A 475 -6.86 -1.98 -16.58
N ASP A 476 -6.59 -2.23 -15.30
CA ASP A 476 -7.16 -1.43 -14.22
C ASP A 476 -6.80 0.06 -14.34
N THR A 477 -5.65 0.38 -14.93
CA THR A 477 -5.11 1.74 -14.99
C THR A 477 -5.73 2.59 -16.12
N MET A 478 -5.97 2.01 -17.30
CA MET A 478 -6.25 2.81 -18.51
C MET A 478 -7.23 2.17 -19.50
N SER A 479 -7.95 1.10 -19.13
CA SER A 479 -8.91 0.45 -20.05
C SER A 479 -10.15 1.28 -20.40
N ASP A 480 -10.44 2.35 -19.64
CA ASP A 480 -11.54 3.28 -19.88
C ASP A 480 -11.14 4.49 -20.73
N LEU A 481 -9.85 4.70 -20.99
CA LEU A 481 -9.39 5.83 -21.80
C LEU A 481 -9.78 5.63 -23.27
N PRO A 482 -10.29 6.67 -23.96
CA PRO A 482 -10.63 6.59 -25.37
C PRO A 482 -9.38 6.39 -26.22
N GLU A 483 -9.55 5.74 -27.38
CA GLU A 483 -8.46 5.54 -28.33
C GLU A 483 -7.99 6.90 -28.90
N VAL A 484 -6.67 7.07 -28.96
CA VAL A 484 -6.03 8.26 -29.55
C VAL A 484 -4.94 7.84 -30.54
N ARG A 485 -4.72 8.67 -31.56
CA ARG A 485 -3.71 8.41 -32.59
C ARG A 485 -2.32 8.91 -32.16
N ASN A 486 -1.28 8.37 -32.80
CA ASN A 486 0.09 8.87 -32.67
C ASN A 486 0.14 10.39 -32.93
N GLY A 487 0.71 11.15 -32.00
CA GLY A 487 0.75 12.60 -32.10
C GLY A 487 -0.51 13.32 -31.61
N ALA A 488 -1.42 12.64 -30.91
CA ALA A 488 -2.56 13.29 -30.26
C ALA A 488 -2.09 14.45 -29.35
N SER A 489 -2.69 15.63 -29.54
CA SER A 489 -2.29 16.89 -28.92
C SER A 489 -3.46 17.66 -28.28
N ALA A 490 -4.68 17.14 -28.37
CA ALA A 490 -5.85 17.73 -27.72
C ALA A 490 -5.67 17.65 -26.19
N LEU A 491 -5.55 18.81 -25.54
CA LEU A 491 -5.28 18.91 -24.10
C LEU A 491 -6.49 18.51 -23.26
N GLU A 492 -7.70 18.73 -23.77
CA GLU A 492 -8.95 18.36 -23.12
C GLU A 492 -9.83 17.59 -24.11
N ILE A 493 -10.30 16.42 -23.69
CA ILE A 493 -11.24 15.58 -24.44
C ILE A 493 -12.28 14.98 -23.48
N SER A 494 -13.35 14.41 -24.04
CA SER A 494 -14.33 13.63 -23.27
C SER A 494 -13.78 12.23 -22.96
N TYR A 495 -14.12 11.69 -21.79
CA TYR A 495 -13.84 10.29 -21.45
C TYR A 495 -14.59 9.30 -22.36
N ASN A 496 -15.72 9.70 -22.96
CA ASN A 496 -16.55 8.86 -23.82
C ASN A 496 -17.00 7.53 -23.17
N GLY A 497 -17.04 7.47 -21.84
CA GLY A 497 -17.45 6.27 -21.10
C GLY A 497 -17.27 6.39 -19.59
N GLU A 498 -17.86 5.42 -18.90
CA GLU A 498 -17.79 5.26 -17.45
C GLU A 498 -16.50 4.53 -17.02
N PRO A 499 -16.00 4.77 -15.79
CA PRO A 499 -14.88 4.01 -15.25
C PRO A 499 -15.23 2.52 -15.20
N GLN A 500 -14.31 1.67 -15.63
CA GLN A 500 -14.50 0.23 -15.66
C GLN A 500 -13.99 -0.44 -14.38
N SER A 501 -12.82 -0.05 -13.89
CA SER A 501 -12.13 -0.67 -12.76
C SER A 501 -12.33 0.11 -11.46
N TRP A 502 -12.09 -0.55 -10.33
CA TRP A 502 -12.00 0.14 -9.03
C TRP A 502 -10.96 1.27 -9.06
N PHE A 503 -9.80 1.04 -9.66
CA PHE A 503 -8.72 2.03 -9.72
C PHE A 503 -9.17 3.27 -10.50
N GLN A 504 -9.85 3.10 -11.64
CA GLN A 504 -10.40 4.22 -12.42
C GLN A 504 -11.45 5.00 -11.65
N ARG A 505 -12.33 4.33 -10.89
CA ARG A 505 -13.30 5.00 -10.02
C ARG A 505 -12.61 5.89 -8.98
N GLN A 506 -11.53 5.41 -8.36
CA GLN A 506 -10.77 6.22 -7.39
C GLN A 506 -10.05 7.40 -8.04
N ILE A 507 -9.41 7.20 -9.19
CA ILE A 507 -8.63 8.26 -9.86
C ILE A 507 -9.52 9.33 -10.52
N ARG A 508 -10.66 8.94 -11.12
CA ARG A 508 -11.60 9.91 -11.72
C ARG A 508 -12.40 10.69 -10.67
N GLY A 509 -12.49 10.16 -9.45
CA GLY A 509 -13.24 10.77 -8.35
C GLY A 509 -14.74 10.93 -8.67
N SER A 510 -15.40 11.81 -7.93
CA SER A 510 -16.84 12.08 -8.04
C SER A 510 -17.14 13.40 -8.78
N GLN A 511 -16.28 13.78 -9.74
CA GLN A 511 -16.42 15.08 -10.41
C GLN A 511 -17.69 15.14 -11.28
N TYR A 512 -18.46 16.22 -11.14
CA TYR A 512 -19.56 16.54 -12.03
C TYR A 512 -19.01 16.92 -13.41
N GLN A 513 -19.40 16.18 -14.45
CA GLN A 513 -18.91 16.32 -15.84
C GLN A 513 -17.37 16.23 -15.96
N PRO A 514 -16.78 15.02 -15.81
CA PRO A 514 -15.34 14.85 -15.80
C PRO A 514 -14.74 15.14 -17.19
N ILE A 515 -13.69 15.96 -17.23
CA ILE A 515 -12.90 16.25 -18.43
C ILE A 515 -11.62 15.39 -18.38
N LEU A 516 -11.32 14.68 -19.46
CA LEU A 516 -10.05 13.95 -19.60
C LEU A 516 -8.98 14.92 -20.09
N ARG A 517 -8.00 15.20 -19.21
CA ARG A 517 -6.87 16.08 -19.51
C ARG A 517 -5.62 15.28 -19.84
N ASP A 518 -4.76 15.87 -20.68
CA ASP A 518 -3.42 15.38 -20.99
C ASP A 518 -3.36 13.93 -21.53
N HIS A 519 -4.43 13.45 -22.17
CA HIS A 519 -4.42 12.19 -22.94
C HIS A 519 -3.77 12.39 -24.32
N ILE A 520 -2.54 12.92 -24.27
CA ILE A 520 -1.71 13.28 -25.41
C ILE A 520 -0.52 12.33 -25.54
N CYS A 521 0.00 12.16 -26.74
CA CYS A 521 1.17 11.31 -26.96
C CYS A 521 2.14 11.91 -27.96
N LYS A 522 3.43 11.59 -27.78
CA LYS A 522 4.50 12.09 -28.66
C LYS A 522 4.28 11.65 -30.10
N VAL A 523 4.53 12.54 -31.04
CA VAL A 523 4.64 12.21 -32.46
C VAL A 523 5.84 11.30 -32.66
N ARG A 524 5.61 10.04 -33.07
CA ARG A 524 6.67 9.22 -33.66
C ARG A 524 6.83 9.60 -35.12
N MET A 525 8.07 9.91 -35.52
CA MET A 525 8.41 10.12 -36.93
C MET A 525 8.08 8.86 -37.73
N PRO A 526 7.57 8.98 -38.97
CA PRO A 526 7.58 7.87 -39.90
C PRO A 526 9.00 7.35 -40.00
N ARG A 527 9.20 6.02 -39.98
CA ARG A 527 10.49 5.47 -40.38
C ARG A 527 10.72 5.93 -41.82
N SER A 528 11.60 6.90 -42.03
CA SER A 528 12.18 7.13 -43.35
C SER A 528 12.73 5.79 -43.78
N GLY A 529 12.21 5.25 -44.88
CA GLY A 529 12.74 4.02 -45.46
C GLY A 529 14.24 4.19 -45.59
N TRP A 530 14.99 3.28 -44.97
CA TRP A 530 16.29 2.94 -45.51
C TRP A 530 15.98 2.28 -46.86
N GLY A 531 15.82 3.12 -47.89
CA GLY A 531 15.94 2.68 -49.27
C GLY A 531 17.38 2.21 -49.43
N GLY A 532 17.52 0.96 -49.88
CA GLY A 532 18.81 0.32 -50.14
C GLY A 532 19.59 0.95 -51.28
#